data_AF-A0A7R9UXY6-F1
#
_entry.id   AF-A0A7R9UXY6-F1
#
_cell.length_a   1.000
_cell.length_b   1.000
_cell.length_c   1.000
_cell.angle_alpha   90.00
_cell.angle_beta   90.00
_cell.angle_gamma   90.00
#
_symmetry.space_group_name_H-M   'P 1'
#
loop_
_entity.id
_entity.type
_entity.pdbx_description
1 polymer ?
#
loop_
_entity_poly.entity_id
_entity_poly.type
_entity_poly.pdbx_seq_one_letter_code
_entity_poly.pdbx_strand_id
1 'polypeptide(L)'
;NARNGQGRTPLWRAAFQGHAETARLLLTHGADPRIAPAACTAIKNICDACCEDLAAEPWCTQLLALVLGSRQLALESADRVELLQGCGYVFSLLPVEAAVRYLESVASPLLARLGELCAEGAPPSGSSVEVFALLDQIVALVRYCQISVPECAESHPIAQLLVASWPVLCVVHQRL
;
A
#
# COMPACT_ATOMS: atom_id res chain seq x y z
N ASN A 1 16.07 -10.06 -13.15
CA ASN A 1 15.21 -10.85 -12.24
C ASN A 1 15.81 -12.20 -11.77
N ALA A 2 17.12 -12.43 -11.89
CA ALA A 2 17.75 -13.63 -11.34
C ALA A 2 17.58 -13.67 -9.79
N ARG A 3 17.45 -14.88 -9.23
CA ARG A 3 17.22 -15.10 -7.79
C ARG A 3 18.29 -16.03 -7.24
N ASN A 4 18.77 -15.77 -6.03
CA ASN A 4 19.67 -16.70 -5.34
C ASN A 4 18.88 -17.85 -4.67
N GLY A 5 19.57 -18.77 -3.97
CA GLY A 5 18.93 -19.89 -3.26
C GLY A 5 17.96 -19.49 -2.13
N GLN A 6 17.95 -18.21 -1.74
CA GLN A 6 16.99 -17.62 -0.81
C GLN A 6 15.90 -16.83 -1.53
N GLY A 7 15.81 -16.95 -2.85
CA GLY A 7 14.89 -16.22 -3.72
C GLY A 7 15.18 -14.73 -3.90
N ARG A 8 16.25 -14.18 -3.32
CA ARG A 8 16.58 -12.73 -3.33
C ARG A 8 17.11 -12.30 -4.69
N THR A 9 16.63 -11.17 -5.20
CA THR A 9 17.08 -10.57 -6.47
C THR A 9 18.25 -9.59 -6.25
N PRO A 10 19.01 -9.22 -7.29
CA PRO A 10 19.97 -8.12 -7.20
C PRO A 10 19.33 -6.82 -6.72
N LEU A 11 18.12 -6.52 -7.20
CA LEU A 11 17.36 -5.34 -6.79
C LEU A 11 17.01 -5.37 -5.31
N TRP A 12 16.59 -6.54 -4.79
CA TRP A 12 16.36 -6.75 -3.37
C TRP A 12 17.60 -6.41 -2.54
N ARG A 13 18.78 -6.90 -2.95
CA ARG A 13 20.03 -6.65 -2.21
C ARG A 13 20.44 -5.19 -2.25
N ALA A 14 20.31 -4.53 -3.40
CA ALA A 14 20.65 -3.12 -3.54
C ALA A 14 19.79 -2.26 -2.61
N ALA A 15 18.48 -2.47 -2.60
CA ALA A 15 17.57 -1.74 -1.72
C ALA A 15 17.77 -2.08 -0.24
N PHE A 16 17.94 -3.36 0.10
CA PHE A 16 18.18 -3.78 1.48
C PHE A 16 19.46 -3.19 2.07
N GLN A 17 20.50 -3.00 1.25
CA GLN A 17 21.78 -2.40 1.67
C GLN A 17 21.77 -0.86 1.55
N GLY A 18 20.65 -0.24 1.19
CA GLY A 18 20.55 1.22 1.00
C GLY A 18 21.34 1.75 -0.20
N HIS A 19 21.70 0.89 -1.16
CA HIS A 19 22.40 1.28 -2.39
C HIS A 19 21.41 1.82 -3.41
N ALA A 20 20.85 3.00 -3.15
CA ALA A 20 19.83 3.65 -3.97
C ALA A 20 20.24 3.73 -5.45
N GLU A 21 21.45 4.21 -5.77
CA GLU A 21 21.94 4.29 -7.15
C GLU A 21 21.99 2.93 -7.86
N THR A 22 22.38 1.87 -7.13
CA THR A 22 22.39 0.52 -7.69
C THR A 22 20.97 0.01 -7.91
N ALA A 23 20.05 0.31 -7.00
CA ALA A 23 18.63 -0.04 -7.14
C ALA A 23 18.00 0.72 -8.32
N ARG A 24 18.26 2.02 -8.46
CA ARG A 24 17.86 2.86 -9.61
C ARG A 24 18.37 2.25 -10.92
N LEU A 25 19.66 1.95 -11.02
CA LEU A 25 20.25 1.34 -12.22
C LEU A 25 19.58 0.01 -12.57
N LEU A 26 19.33 -0.84 -11.58
CA LEU A 26 18.64 -2.11 -11.79
C LEU A 26 17.20 -1.92 -12.27
N LEU A 27 16.46 -0.96 -11.71
CA LEU A 27 15.11 -0.59 -12.16
C LEU A 27 15.14 -0.06 -13.60
N THR A 28 16.07 0.83 -13.94
CA THR A 28 16.26 1.35 -15.31
C THR A 28 16.50 0.23 -16.33
N HIS A 29 17.20 -0.84 -15.92
CA HIS A 29 17.43 -2.02 -16.75
C HIS A 29 16.30 -3.08 -16.68
N GLY A 30 15.14 -2.75 -16.13
CA GLY A 30 13.95 -3.61 -16.13
C GLY A 30 13.93 -4.68 -15.03
N ALA A 31 14.68 -4.48 -13.95
CA ALA A 31 14.52 -5.33 -12.76
C ALA A 31 13.12 -5.11 -12.17
N ASP A 32 12.40 -6.21 -11.96
CA ASP A 32 11.04 -6.17 -11.45
C ASP A 32 11.07 -6.17 -9.89
N PRO A 33 10.57 -5.11 -9.23
CA PRO A 33 10.53 -5.01 -7.77
C PRO A 33 9.61 -6.05 -7.11
N ARG A 34 8.74 -6.71 -7.90
CA ARG A 34 7.70 -7.64 -7.41
C ARG A 34 8.21 -9.07 -7.18
N ILE A 35 9.41 -9.42 -7.64
CA ILE A 35 9.87 -10.83 -7.75
C ILE A 35 10.59 -11.34 -6.48
N ALA A 36 10.56 -10.60 -5.36
CA ALA A 36 11.26 -11.01 -4.13
C ALA A 36 10.43 -11.98 -3.24
N PRO A 37 11.08 -12.87 -2.47
CA PRO A 37 10.41 -13.86 -1.61
C PRO A 37 9.94 -13.26 -0.27
N ALA A 38 10.27 -11.99 -0.04
CA ALA A 38 9.68 -11.09 0.95
C ALA A 38 9.36 -9.79 0.20
N ALA A 39 8.45 -9.88 -0.77
CA ALA A 39 8.12 -8.78 -1.67
C ALA A 39 7.87 -7.49 -0.88
N CYS A 40 7.20 -7.56 0.25
CA CYS A 40 6.78 -6.39 1.03
C CYS A 40 7.94 -5.65 1.70
N THR A 41 8.80 -6.30 2.48
CA THR A 41 9.97 -5.65 3.09
C THR A 41 10.95 -5.12 2.03
N ALA A 42 11.09 -5.85 0.92
CA ALA A 42 11.90 -5.43 -0.20
C ALA A 42 11.34 -4.18 -0.88
N ILE A 43 10.06 -4.21 -1.22
CA ILE A 43 9.37 -3.11 -1.89
C ILE A 43 9.37 -1.90 -0.98
N LYS A 44 9.15 -2.06 0.32
CA LYS A 44 9.31 -0.97 1.28
C LYS A 44 10.70 -0.34 1.18
N ASN A 45 11.77 -1.13 1.28
CA ASN A 45 13.13 -0.59 1.19
C ASN A 45 13.41 0.03 -0.19
N ILE A 46 12.86 -0.53 -1.27
CA ILE A 46 12.99 0.03 -2.63
C ILE A 46 12.25 1.37 -2.71
N CYS A 47 11.03 1.44 -2.18
CA CYS A 47 10.24 2.66 -2.09
C CYS A 47 10.94 3.73 -1.25
N ASP A 48 11.50 3.36 -0.11
CA ASP A 48 12.23 4.29 0.76
C ASP A 48 13.52 4.80 0.09
N ALA A 49 14.23 3.97 -0.67
CA ALA A 49 15.50 4.33 -1.31
C ALA A 49 15.33 5.04 -2.68
N CYS A 50 14.23 4.79 -3.39
CA CYS A 50 14.03 5.23 -4.78
C CYS A 50 12.65 5.88 -5.00
N CYS A 51 12.10 6.54 -3.98
CA CYS A 51 10.75 7.11 -4.03
C CYS A 51 10.53 8.03 -5.23
N GLU A 52 11.52 8.86 -5.57
CA GLU A 52 11.45 9.80 -6.71
C GLU A 52 11.38 9.08 -8.06
N ASP A 53 12.18 8.05 -8.30
CA ASP A 53 12.16 7.32 -9.58
C ASP A 53 10.92 6.45 -9.72
N LEU A 54 10.42 5.94 -8.59
CA LEU A 54 9.21 5.11 -8.58
C LEU A 54 7.93 5.94 -8.70
N ALA A 55 7.97 7.22 -8.34
CA ALA A 55 6.86 8.14 -8.57
C ALA A 55 6.67 8.44 -10.07
N ALA A 56 7.70 8.21 -10.88
CA ALA A 56 7.59 8.30 -12.33
C ALA A 56 6.91 7.06 -12.94
N GLU A 57 6.26 7.26 -14.09
CA GLU A 57 5.76 6.15 -14.91
C GLU A 57 6.93 5.34 -15.51
N PRO A 58 6.80 4.01 -15.67
CA PRO A 58 5.60 3.19 -15.43
C PRO A 58 5.49 2.62 -14.01
N TRP A 59 6.46 2.91 -13.14
CA TRP A 59 6.61 2.21 -11.86
C TRP A 59 5.49 2.52 -10.89
N CYS A 60 5.04 3.77 -10.85
CA CYS A 60 3.89 4.20 -10.05
C CYS A 60 2.64 3.35 -10.34
N THR A 61 2.26 3.23 -11.63
CA THR A 61 1.12 2.40 -12.04
C THR A 61 1.32 0.92 -11.73
N GLN A 62 2.54 0.39 -11.90
CA GLN A 62 2.84 -1.00 -11.58
C GLN A 62 2.80 -1.29 -10.07
N LEU A 63 3.24 -0.35 -9.24
CA LEU A 63 3.15 -0.43 -7.77
C LEU A 63 1.69 -0.41 -7.32
N LEU A 64 0.87 0.48 -7.89
CA LEU A 64 -0.57 0.50 -7.61
C LEU A 64 -1.23 -0.83 -8.00
N ALA A 65 -0.94 -1.35 -9.20
CA ALA A 65 -1.46 -2.64 -9.65
C ALA A 65 -1.03 -3.79 -8.73
N LEU A 66 0.20 -3.76 -8.22
CA LEU A 66 0.67 -4.73 -7.24
C LEU A 66 -0.09 -4.62 -5.92
N VAL A 67 -0.28 -3.41 -5.38
CA VAL A 67 -1.05 -3.18 -4.14
C VAL A 67 -2.47 -3.73 -4.28
N LEU A 68 -3.14 -3.43 -5.39
CA LEU A 68 -4.49 -3.93 -5.66
C LEU A 68 -4.53 -5.45 -5.86
N GLY A 69 -3.52 -6.02 -6.53
CA GLY A 69 -3.38 -7.46 -6.75
C GLY A 69 -2.91 -8.25 -5.53
N SER A 70 -2.35 -7.57 -4.50
CA SER A 70 -1.76 -8.20 -3.32
C SER A 70 -2.75 -9.04 -2.49
N ARG A 71 -4.06 -8.80 -2.65
CA ARG A 71 -5.12 -9.60 -2.03
C ARG A 71 -5.14 -11.05 -2.54
N GLN A 72 -4.75 -11.26 -3.80
CA GLN A 72 -4.68 -12.57 -4.43
C GLN A 72 -3.35 -13.28 -4.12
N LEU A 73 -2.36 -12.53 -3.64
CA LEU A 73 -1.12 -13.08 -3.14
C LEU A 73 -1.34 -13.64 -1.72
N ALA A 74 -0.75 -14.81 -1.45
CA ALA A 74 -0.73 -15.43 -0.13
C ALA A 74 0.23 -14.67 0.81
N LEU A 75 -0.07 -13.40 1.06
CA LEU A 75 0.67 -12.51 1.96
C LEU A 75 0.03 -12.51 3.34
N GLU A 76 0.87 -12.44 4.36
CA GLU A 76 0.42 -12.22 5.74
C GLU A 76 -0.12 -10.78 5.90
N SER A 77 -0.90 -10.53 6.95
CA SER A 77 -1.47 -9.20 7.21
C SER A 77 -0.38 -8.14 7.43
N ALA A 78 0.69 -8.50 8.15
CA ALA A 78 1.85 -7.64 8.39
C ALA A 78 2.55 -7.24 7.08
N ASP A 79 2.73 -8.21 6.17
CA ASP A 79 3.33 -7.97 4.86
C ASP A 79 2.51 -6.97 4.04
N ARG A 80 1.18 -7.06 4.07
CA ARG A 80 0.31 -6.10 3.35
C ARG A 80 0.45 -4.69 3.91
N VAL A 81 0.56 -4.54 5.23
CA VAL A 81 0.78 -3.24 5.87
C VAL A 81 2.15 -2.66 5.49
N GLU A 82 3.20 -3.48 5.48
CA GLU A 82 4.54 -3.03 5.04
C GLU A 82 4.56 -2.57 3.58
N LEU A 83 3.84 -3.30 2.71
CA LEU A 83 3.68 -2.91 1.30
C LEU A 83 3.01 -1.54 1.18
N LEU A 84 1.89 -1.34 1.87
CA LEU A 84 1.16 -0.07 1.89
C LEU A 84 2.00 1.06 2.47
N GLN A 85 2.80 0.79 3.50
CA GLN A 85 3.73 1.76 4.08
C GLN A 85 4.72 2.26 3.03
N GLY A 86 5.45 1.34 2.38
CA GLY A 86 6.45 1.71 1.36
C GLY A 86 5.83 2.46 0.20
N CYS A 87 4.72 1.93 -0.31
CA CYS A 87 3.95 2.57 -1.37
C CYS A 87 3.47 3.98 -0.97
N GLY A 88 2.98 4.17 0.25
CA GLY A 88 2.49 5.46 0.74
C GLY A 88 3.49 6.59 0.58
N TYR A 89 4.78 6.34 0.83
CA TYR A 89 5.84 7.34 0.63
C TYR A 89 6.01 7.71 -0.85
N VAL A 90 5.99 6.73 -1.76
CA VAL A 90 6.06 6.98 -3.21
C VAL A 90 4.86 7.78 -3.67
N PHE A 91 3.66 7.39 -3.27
CA PHE A 91 2.41 8.04 -3.66
C PHE A 91 2.26 9.46 -3.08
N SER A 92 2.94 9.75 -1.97
CA SER A 92 2.99 11.10 -1.37
C SER A 92 3.76 12.11 -2.24
N LEU A 93 4.59 11.63 -3.17
CA LEU A 93 5.33 12.48 -4.11
C LEU A 93 4.53 12.81 -5.38
N LEU A 94 3.37 12.18 -5.58
CA LEU A 94 2.54 12.43 -6.74
C LEU A 94 1.80 13.77 -6.66
N PRO A 95 1.35 14.31 -7.81
CA PRO A 95 0.33 15.36 -7.83
C PRO A 95 -0.89 14.95 -7.00
N VAL A 96 -1.52 15.91 -6.33
CA VAL A 96 -2.63 15.68 -5.39
C VAL A 96 -3.73 14.84 -6.05
N GLU A 97 -4.05 15.08 -7.31
CA GLU A 97 -5.11 14.36 -8.05
C GLU A 97 -4.78 12.88 -8.27
N ALA A 98 -3.49 12.55 -8.41
CA ALA A 98 -3.04 11.17 -8.58
C ALA A 98 -2.92 10.46 -7.22
N ALA A 99 -2.46 11.17 -6.19
CA ALA A 99 -2.42 10.65 -4.82
C ALA A 99 -3.84 10.36 -4.27
N VAL A 100 -4.82 11.22 -4.56
CA VAL A 100 -6.25 10.99 -4.25
C VAL A 100 -6.76 9.73 -4.93
N ARG A 101 -6.49 9.56 -6.23
CA ARG A 101 -6.87 8.36 -6.98
C ARG A 101 -6.28 7.09 -6.39
N TYR A 102 -5.01 7.13 -5.98
CA TYR A 102 -4.38 6.02 -5.26
C TYR A 102 -5.16 5.69 -3.98
N LEU A 103 -5.36 6.70 -3.09
CA LEU A 103 -6.08 6.52 -1.83
C LEU A 103 -7.45 5.89 -2.04
N GLU A 104 -8.25 6.44 -2.96
CA GLU A 104 -9.59 5.92 -3.26
C GLU A 104 -9.56 4.49 -3.80
N SER A 105 -8.65 4.20 -4.73
CA SER A 105 -8.55 2.88 -5.37
C SER A 105 -8.19 1.78 -4.38
N VAL A 106 -7.38 2.08 -3.36
CA VAL A 106 -6.97 1.10 -2.34
C VAL A 106 -7.98 1.06 -1.19
N ALA A 107 -8.48 2.20 -0.72
CA ALA A 107 -9.36 2.27 0.44
C ALA A 107 -10.78 1.78 0.16
N SER A 108 -11.36 2.12 -0.99
CA SER A 108 -12.73 1.73 -1.35
C SER A 108 -12.97 0.22 -1.22
N PRO A 109 -12.13 -0.67 -1.81
CA PRO A 109 -12.35 -2.10 -1.68
C PRO A 109 -12.00 -2.65 -0.27
N LEU A 110 -11.29 -1.90 0.59
CA LEU A 110 -11.06 -2.28 2.00
C LEU A 110 -12.32 -1.96 2.83
N LEU A 111 -12.88 -0.77 2.66
CA LEU A 111 -14.08 -0.31 3.35
C LEU A 111 -15.31 -1.13 2.96
N ALA A 112 -15.46 -1.47 1.67
CA ALA A 112 -16.53 -2.35 1.21
C ALA A 112 -16.48 -3.72 1.91
N ARG A 113 -15.28 -4.33 1.96
CA ARG A 113 -15.09 -5.62 2.62
C ARG A 113 -15.36 -5.55 4.12
N LEU A 114 -14.90 -4.48 4.79
CA LEU A 114 -15.17 -4.25 6.20
C LEU A 114 -16.68 -4.11 6.46
N GLY A 115 -17.40 -3.39 5.59
CA GLY A 115 -18.86 -3.27 5.64
C GLY A 115 -19.60 -4.60 5.48
N GLU A 116 -19.17 -5.46 4.54
CA GLU A 116 -19.73 -6.80 4.34
C GLU A 116 -19.60 -7.67 5.61
N LEU A 117 -18.43 -7.66 6.25
CA LEU A 117 -18.18 -8.42 7.47
C LEU A 117 -19.04 -7.93 8.65
N CYS A 118 -19.41 -6.65 8.63
CA CYS A 118 -20.19 -6.02 9.68
C CYS A 118 -21.70 -5.92 9.36
N ALA A 119 -22.17 -6.43 8.22
CA ALA A 119 -23.58 -6.42 7.85
C ALA A 119 -24.43 -7.41 8.68
N GLU A 120 -25.70 -7.10 8.93
CA GLU A 120 -26.64 -8.01 9.61
C GLU A 120 -26.85 -9.29 8.80
N GLY A 121 -26.68 -10.45 9.43
CA GLY A 121 -26.72 -11.75 8.76
C GLY A 121 -25.42 -12.17 8.07
N ALA A 122 -24.30 -11.46 8.31
CA ALA A 122 -23.00 -11.86 7.79
C ALA A 122 -22.64 -13.29 8.23
N PRO A 123 -22.04 -14.10 7.33
CA PRO A 123 -21.65 -15.46 7.66
C PRO A 123 -20.64 -15.44 8.83
N PRO A 124 -20.64 -16.46 9.71
CA PRO A 124 -19.69 -16.55 10.84
C PRO A 124 -18.21 -16.71 10.41
N SER A 125 -17.92 -16.60 9.12
CA SER A 125 -16.59 -16.66 8.52
C SER A 125 -15.80 -15.35 8.63
N GLY A 126 -16.42 -14.25 9.04
CA GLY A 126 -15.73 -13.01 9.38
C GLY A 126 -14.96 -13.15 10.68
N SER A 127 -13.74 -13.70 10.62
CA SER A 127 -12.88 -13.78 11.81
C SER A 127 -12.54 -12.36 12.28
N SER A 128 -12.53 -12.13 13.59
CA SER A 128 -12.04 -10.87 14.18
C SER A 128 -10.66 -10.49 13.64
N VAL A 129 -9.84 -11.50 13.30
CA VAL A 129 -8.54 -11.38 12.65
C VAL A 129 -8.61 -10.65 11.30
N GLU A 130 -9.61 -10.96 10.45
CA GLU A 130 -9.79 -10.30 9.15
C GLU A 130 -10.17 -8.82 9.33
N VAL A 131 -11.05 -8.53 10.30
CA VAL A 131 -11.44 -7.15 10.66
C VAL A 131 -10.23 -6.34 11.09
N PHE A 132 -9.42 -6.86 12.02
CA PHE A 132 -8.18 -6.19 12.45
C PHE A 132 -7.21 -5.97 11.28
N ALA A 133 -7.01 -6.98 10.43
CA ALA A 133 -6.12 -6.85 9.28
C ALA A 133 -6.58 -5.79 8.26
N LEU A 134 -7.89 -5.59 8.09
CA LEU A 134 -8.44 -4.53 7.23
C LEU A 134 -8.27 -3.15 7.87
N LEU A 135 -8.51 -3.04 9.18
CA LEU A 135 -8.30 -1.79 9.93
C LEU A 135 -6.83 -1.36 9.90
N ASP A 136 -5.89 -2.30 10.10
CA ASP A 136 -4.45 -2.02 10.05
C ASP A 136 -4.03 -1.46 8.68
N GLN A 137 -4.60 -1.98 7.59
CA GLN A 137 -4.34 -1.47 6.24
C GLN A 137 -4.90 -0.05 6.04
N ILE A 138 -6.11 0.24 6.54
CA ILE A 138 -6.69 1.60 6.49
C ILE A 138 -5.84 2.58 7.30
N VAL A 139 -5.40 2.19 8.50
CA VAL A 139 -4.50 2.99 9.34
C VAL A 139 -3.17 3.23 8.63
N ALA A 140 -2.62 2.22 7.94
CA ALA A 140 -1.40 2.38 7.16
C ALA A 140 -1.55 3.43 6.05
N LEU A 141 -2.67 3.40 5.30
CA LEU A 141 -2.96 4.41 4.27
C LEU A 141 -3.00 5.83 4.87
N VAL A 142 -3.73 6.00 5.98
CA VAL A 142 -3.87 7.29 6.67
C VAL A 142 -2.53 7.80 7.19
N ARG A 143 -1.69 6.91 7.71
CA ARG A 143 -0.42 7.27 8.36
C ARG A 143 0.70 7.57 7.37
N TYR A 144 0.78 6.83 6.27
CA TYR A 144 1.95 6.87 5.38
C TYR A 144 1.70 7.62 4.07
N CYS A 145 0.46 7.96 3.72
CA CYS A 145 0.17 8.85 2.58
C CYS A 145 0.15 10.32 3.03
N GLN A 146 1.33 10.92 3.09
CA GLN A 146 1.55 12.31 3.48
C GLN A 146 1.33 13.26 2.28
N ILE A 147 0.08 13.41 1.86
CA ILE A 147 -0.26 14.28 0.72
C ILE A 147 -0.12 15.74 1.14
N SER A 148 0.80 16.46 0.49
CA SER A 148 0.92 17.90 0.68
C SER A 148 -0.13 18.63 -0.16
N VAL A 149 -1.12 19.21 0.51
CA VAL A 149 -2.22 19.93 -0.12
C VAL A 149 -1.93 21.44 -0.06
N PRO A 150 -2.11 22.21 -1.14
CA PRO A 150 -1.95 23.66 -1.09
C PRO A 150 -2.95 24.31 -0.12
N GLU A 151 -2.55 25.42 0.52
CA GLU A 151 -3.34 26.12 1.55
C GLU A 151 -4.75 26.55 1.08
N CYS A 152 -4.97 26.65 -0.24
CA CYS A 152 -6.24 27.02 -0.83
C CYS A 152 -7.22 25.86 -1.07
N ALA A 153 -6.85 24.61 -0.74
CA ALA A 153 -7.74 23.48 -0.98
C ALA A 153 -8.88 23.42 0.04
N GLU A 154 -10.08 23.16 -0.46
CA GLU A 154 -11.31 23.12 0.36
C GLU A 154 -11.30 21.99 1.40
N SER A 155 -10.59 20.88 1.16
CA SER A 155 -10.53 19.75 2.08
C SER A 155 -9.37 18.79 1.78
N HIS A 156 -8.74 18.28 2.84
CA HIS A 156 -7.60 17.37 2.75
C HIS A 156 -8.06 15.94 2.38
N PRO A 157 -7.44 15.23 1.41
CA PRO A 157 -7.86 13.89 0.97
C PRO A 157 -7.96 12.84 2.09
N ILE A 158 -6.99 12.82 2.99
CA ILE A 158 -7.02 11.93 4.17
C ILE A 158 -8.23 12.23 5.07
N ALA A 159 -8.60 13.51 5.23
CA ALA A 159 -9.77 13.88 6.03
C ALA A 159 -11.06 13.39 5.34
N GLN A 160 -11.16 13.53 4.03
CA GLN A 160 -12.29 13.00 3.26
C GLN A 160 -12.39 11.47 3.39
N LEU A 161 -11.26 10.76 3.29
CA LEU A 161 -11.21 9.31 3.50
C LEU A 161 -11.70 8.91 4.90
N LEU A 162 -11.24 9.61 5.94
CA LEU A 162 -11.67 9.37 7.32
C LEU A 162 -13.17 9.59 7.49
N VAL A 163 -13.71 10.69 6.96
CA VAL A 163 -15.15 10.97 6.99
C VAL A 163 -15.94 9.91 6.24
N ALA A 164 -15.49 9.48 5.06
CA ALA A 164 -16.14 8.43 4.27
C ALA A 164 -16.10 7.06 4.97
N SER A 165 -15.04 6.77 5.71
CA SER A 165 -14.90 5.52 6.47
C SER A 165 -15.73 5.49 7.76
N TRP A 166 -16.10 6.66 8.29
CA TRP A 166 -16.72 6.80 9.62
C TRP A 166 -17.98 5.96 9.82
N PRO A 167 -18.96 5.91 8.89
CA PRO A 167 -20.15 5.08 9.08
C PRO A 167 -19.83 3.59 9.27
N VAL A 168 -18.85 3.08 8.51
CA VAL A 168 -18.42 1.67 8.60
C VAL A 168 -17.75 1.41 9.95
N LEU A 169 -16.87 2.32 10.40
CA LEU A 169 -16.19 2.20 11.69
C LEU A 169 -17.16 2.22 12.88
N CYS A 170 -18.23 3.02 12.81
CA CYS A 170 -19.28 3.02 13.84
C CYS A 170 -19.98 1.65 13.97
N VAL A 171 -20.25 0.98 12.84
CA VAL A 171 -20.85 -0.37 12.85
C VAL A 171 -19.89 -1.40 13.43
N VAL A 172 -18.59 -1.31 13.08
CA VAL A 172 -17.55 -2.16 13.66
C VAL A 172 -17.51 -2.03 15.19
N HIS A 173 -17.51 -0.79 15.71
CA HIS A 173 -17.51 -0.53 17.16
C HIS A 173 -18.74 -1.09 17.87
N GLN A 174 -19.91 -1.14 17.23
CA GLN A 174 -21.13 -1.67 17.86
C GLN A 174 -21.14 -3.21 17.93
N ARG A 175 -20.27 -3.91 17.19
CA ARG A 175 -20.26 -5.38 17.07
C ARG A 175 -19.10 -6.09 17.75
N LEU A 176 -18.01 -5.37 18.02
CA LEU A 176 -16.88 -5.87 18.82
C LEU A 176 -17.10 -5.53 20.30
#